data_AF-A0A4Q3I556-F1
#
_entry.id   AF-A0A4Q3I556-F1
#
_cell.length_a   1.000
_cell.length_b   1.000
_cell.length_c   1.000
_cell.angle_alpha   90.00
_cell.angle_beta   90.00
_cell.angle_gamma   90.00
#
_symmetry.space_group_name_H-M   'P 1'
#
loop_
_entity.id
_entity.type
_entity.pdbx_description
1 polymer ?
#
loop_
_entity_poly.entity_id
_entity_poly.type
_entity_poly.pdbx_seq_one_letter_code
_entity_poly.pdbx_strand_id
1 'polypeptide(L)'
;MTVFLCNACSTSYPDRAEPPASCPICLDDRQYVPASGQAWVSAEKLAQGHANSWLELEPGLLSIRTVPAFAIGQRALLVQTPSGNILWDCIALLDDATKTLVKSL
;
A
#
# COMPACT_ATOMS: atom_id res chain seq x y z
N MET A 1 -7.29 17.47 5.22
CA MET A 1 -6.19 16.78 5.91
C MET A 1 -5.82 15.58 5.06
N THR A 2 -4.59 15.09 5.19
CA THR A 2 -3.99 14.19 4.19
C THR A 2 -3.29 13.01 4.87
N VAL A 3 -3.53 11.80 4.34
CA VAL A 3 -2.73 10.62 4.66
C VAL A 3 -1.43 10.69 3.86
N PHE A 4 -0.31 10.78 4.56
CA PHE A 4 1.02 10.73 3.96
C PHE A 4 1.59 9.32 4.04
N LEU A 5 2.19 8.89 2.95
CA LEU A 5 2.85 7.61 2.78
C LEU A 5 4.35 7.85 2.61
N CYS A 6 5.17 7.03 3.27
CA CYS A 6 6.62 7.08 3.05
C CYS A 6 6.96 6.52 1.67
N ASN A 7 7.69 7.27 0.85
CA ASN A 7 8.10 6.82 -0.49
C ASN A 7 9.04 5.62 -0.47
N ALA A 8 9.71 5.34 0.66
CA ALA A 8 10.65 4.24 0.78
C ALA A 8 9.96 2.94 1.18
N CYS A 9 9.17 2.93 2.26
CA CYS A 9 8.58 1.71 2.83
C CYS A 9 7.06 1.61 2.73
N SER A 10 6.39 2.63 2.17
CA SER A 10 4.93 2.71 1.97
C SER A 10 4.06 2.81 3.23
N THR A 11 4.63 2.85 4.43
CA THR A 11 3.87 3.07 5.66
C THR A 11 3.04 4.36 5.58
N SER A 12 1.74 4.23 5.86
CA SER A 12 0.81 5.35 6.00
C SER A 12 0.87 5.92 7.41
N TYR A 13 0.68 7.23 7.52
CA TYR A 13 0.56 7.95 8.79
C TYR A 13 -0.82 8.58 8.91
N PRO A 14 -1.34 8.74 10.15
CA PRO A 14 -2.65 9.35 10.38
C PRO A 14 -2.80 10.72 9.71
N ASP A 15 -4.05 11.10 9.45
CA ASP A 15 -4.42 12.37 8.82
C ASP A 15 -3.75 13.58 9.48
N ARG A 16 -3.08 14.38 8.66
CA ARG A 16 -2.30 15.53 9.12
C ARG A 16 -2.20 16.63 8.05
N ALA A 17 -1.78 17.82 8.45
CA ALA A 17 -1.65 18.98 7.56
C ALA A 17 -0.33 18.97 6.76
N GLU A 18 0.75 18.51 7.38
CA GLU A 18 2.11 18.44 6.80
C GLU A 18 2.65 17.01 6.95
N PRO A 19 3.58 16.52 6.12
CA PRO A 19 4.15 15.18 6.28
C PRO A 19 4.92 15.01 7.61
N PRO A 20 5.14 13.75 8.08
CA PRO A 20 5.98 13.49 9.25
C PRO A 20 7.41 13.99 9.10
N ALA A 21 8.00 14.44 10.22
CA ALA A 21 9.40 14.86 10.27
C ALA A 21 10.34 13.71 9.86
N SER A 22 9.96 12.48 10.24
CA SER A 22 10.64 11.27 9.83
C SER A 22 9.70 10.07 9.82
N CYS A 23 10.05 9.03 9.06
CA CYS A 23 9.40 7.73 9.06
C CYS A 23 10.11 6.82 10.08
N PRO A 24 9.50 6.51 11.25
CA PRO A 24 10.12 5.63 12.24
C PRO A 24 10.37 4.22 11.70
N ILE A 25 9.53 3.74 10.78
CA ILE A 25 9.72 2.43 10.13
C ILE A 25 11.00 2.39 9.30
N CYS A 26 11.39 3.48 8.65
CA CYS A 26 12.66 3.55 7.92
C CYS A 26 13.87 3.81 8.83
N LEU A 27 13.65 4.27 10.06
CA LEU A 27 14.69 4.47 11.06
C LEU A 27 14.93 3.21 11.92
N ASP A 28 14.00 2.24 11.87
CA ASP A 28 14.19 0.90 12.39
C ASP A 28 15.31 0.20 11.61
N ASP A 29 16.19 -0.51 12.32
CA ASP A 29 17.39 -1.15 11.78
C ASP A 29 17.09 -2.30 10.81
N ARG A 30 15.87 -2.84 10.84
CA ARG A 30 15.39 -3.85 9.88
C ARG A 30 14.96 -3.24 8.54
N GLN A 31 14.95 -1.92 8.45
CA GLN A 31 14.67 -1.17 7.23
C GLN A 31 15.85 -0.24 6.91
N TYR A 32 15.67 0.66 5.95
CA TYR A 32 16.68 1.64 5.58
C TYR A 32 16.07 3.02 5.28
N VAL A 33 16.94 4.03 5.38
CA VAL A 33 16.71 5.37 4.81
C VAL A 33 17.38 5.41 3.44
N PRO A 34 16.67 5.77 2.35
CA PRO A 34 17.31 5.94 1.04
C PRO A 34 18.44 6.99 1.09
N ALA A 35 19.44 6.85 0.22
CA ALA A 35 20.54 7.82 0.14
C ALA A 35 20.09 9.25 -0.16
N SER A 36 18.96 9.42 -0.86
CA SER A 36 18.31 10.70 -1.12
C SER A 36 17.57 11.29 0.09
N GLY A 37 17.55 10.59 1.22
CA GLY A 37 16.73 10.91 2.39
C GLY A 37 15.31 10.38 2.29
N GLN A 38 14.51 10.68 3.32
CA GLN A 38 13.10 10.32 3.40
C GLN A 38 12.24 11.30 2.61
N ALA A 39 11.24 10.78 1.90
CA ALA A 39 10.29 11.57 1.13
C ALA A 39 8.88 11.01 1.31
N TRP A 40 7.90 11.85 0.97
CA TRP A 40 6.49 11.60 1.24
C TRP A 40 5.64 11.79 -0.01
N VAL A 41 4.56 11.02 -0.12
CA VAL A 41 3.49 11.20 -1.10
C VAL A 41 2.16 11.15 -0.39
N SER A 42 1.16 11.88 -0.87
CA SER A 42 -0.20 11.71 -0.36
C SER A 42 -0.88 10.49 -0.98
N ALA A 43 -1.83 9.89 -0.27
CA ALA A 43 -2.62 8.78 -0.81
C ALA A 43 -3.34 9.17 -2.11
N GLU A 44 -3.87 10.39 -2.20
CA GLU A 44 -4.56 10.89 -3.39
C GLU A 44 -3.59 11.04 -4.57
N LYS A 45 -2.38 11.56 -4.33
CA LYS A 45 -1.36 11.71 -5.37
C LYS A 45 -0.84 10.36 -5.84
N LEU A 46 -0.70 9.39 -4.94
CA LEU A 46 -0.33 8.02 -5.31
C LEU A 46 -1.37 7.44 -6.28
N ALA A 47 -2.67 7.56 -5.96
CA ALA A 47 -3.78 7.05 -6.76
C ALA A 47 -3.93 7.71 -8.15
N GLN A 48 -3.37 8.90 -8.37
CA GLN A 48 -3.41 9.56 -9.69
C GLN A 48 -2.45 8.93 -10.71
N GLY A 49 -1.39 8.27 -10.25
CA GLY A 49 -0.35 7.71 -11.12
C GLY A 49 -0.18 6.20 -11.02
N HIS A 50 -0.96 5.54 -10.17
CA HIS A 50 -0.84 4.12 -9.86
C HIS A 50 -2.21 3.47 -9.80
N ALA A 51 -2.26 2.19 -10.12
CA ALA A 51 -3.41 1.33 -9.94
C ALA A 51 -2.94 0.01 -9.33
N ASN A 52 -3.86 -0.78 -8.79
CA ASN A 52 -3.54 -2.17 -8.44
C ASN A 52 -3.79 -3.12 -9.61
N SER A 53 -2.88 -4.07 -9.77
CA SER A 53 -3.07 -5.27 -10.58
C SER A 53 -3.46 -6.44 -9.67
N TRP A 54 -4.30 -7.34 -10.19
CA TRP A 54 -4.76 -8.54 -9.50
C TRP A 54 -4.40 -9.77 -10.32
N LEU A 55 -3.92 -10.82 -9.65
CA LEU A 55 -3.59 -12.10 -10.25
C LEU A 55 -4.11 -13.22 -9.35
N GLU A 56 -4.97 -14.09 -9.88
CA GLU A 56 -5.34 -15.32 -9.17
C GLU A 56 -4.16 -16.29 -9.20
N LEU A 57 -3.66 -16.63 -8.01
CA LEU A 57 -2.54 -17.56 -7.84
C LEU A 57 -3.04 -19.00 -7.74
N GLU A 58 -4.15 -19.18 -7.05
CA GLU A 58 -4.86 -20.44 -6.83
C GLU A 58 -6.36 -20.11 -6.70
N PRO A 59 -7.29 -21.07 -6.87
CA PRO A 59 -8.72 -20.82 -6.69
C PRO A 59 -9.03 -20.12 -5.36
N GLY A 60 -9.54 -18.89 -5.44
CA GLY A 60 -9.89 -18.08 -4.27
C GLY A 60 -8.71 -17.37 -3.58
N LEU A 61 -7.52 -17.36 -4.18
CA LEU A 61 -6.34 -16.65 -3.69
C LEU A 61 -5.84 -15.62 -4.72
N LEU A 62 -6.06 -14.34 -4.45
CA LEU A 62 -5.63 -13.24 -5.32
C LEU A 62 -4.38 -12.54 -4.77
N SER A 63 -3.40 -12.30 -5.62
CA SER A 63 -2.29 -11.38 -5.38
C SER A 63 -2.64 -9.98 -5.83
N ILE A 64 -2.42 -8.97 -4.97
CA ILE A 64 -2.63 -7.55 -5.27
C ILE A 64 -1.29 -6.83 -5.26
N ARG A 65 -0.97 -6.13 -6.35
CA ARG A 65 0.28 -5.34 -6.48
C ARG A 65 -0.01 -3.98 -7.09
N THR A 66 0.56 -2.93 -6.50
CA THR A 66 0.54 -1.58 -7.08
C THR A 66 1.46 -1.49 -8.30
N VAL A 67 0.94 -0.89 -9.37
CA VAL A 67 1.62 -0.69 -10.66
C VAL A 67 1.45 0.77 -11.10
N PRO A 68 2.53 1.50 -11.43
CA PRO A 68 3.94 1.11 -11.32
C PRO A 68 4.37 0.67 -9.89
N ALA A 69 5.52 0.03 -9.75
CA ALA A 69 5.98 -0.38 -8.42
C ALA A 69 6.20 0.86 -7.53
N PHE A 70 5.70 0.80 -6.30
CA PHE A 70 5.84 1.87 -5.31
C PHE A 70 6.60 1.37 -4.08
N ALA A 71 7.48 2.23 -3.54
CA ALA A 71 8.26 1.94 -2.34
C ALA A 71 9.03 0.61 -2.45
N ILE A 72 9.07 -0.19 -1.39
CA ILE A 72 9.68 -1.53 -1.37
C ILE A 72 8.93 -2.58 -2.22
N GLY A 73 7.90 -2.20 -2.98
CA GLY A 73 7.19 -3.11 -3.88
C GLY A 73 6.34 -4.16 -3.15
N GLN A 74 5.66 -3.74 -2.08
CA GLN A 74 4.77 -4.60 -1.29
C GLN A 74 3.73 -5.32 -2.18
N ARG A 75 3.36 -6.53 -1.77
CA ARG A 75 2.27 -7.32 -2.33
C ARG A 75 1.36 -7.76 -1.19
N ALA A 76 0.07 -7.54 -1.34
CA ALA A 76 -0.94 -8.14 -0.46
C ALA A 76 -1.56 -9.39 -1.11
N LEU A 77 -2.10 -10.28 -0.29
CA LEU A 77 -2.86 -11.46 -0.71
C LEU A 77 -4.30 -11.35 -0.19
N LEU A 78 -5.28 -11.58 -1.05
CA LEU A 78 -6.69 -11.68 -0.66
C LEU A 78 -7.11 -13.14 -0.74
N VAL A 79 -7.46 -13.70 0.42
CA VAL A 79 -7.95 -15.08 0.56
C VAL A 79 -9.47 -15.03 0.69
N GLN A 80 -10.18 -15.69 -0.22
CA GLN A 80 -11.63 -15.86 -0.15
C GLN A 80 -11.97 -17.09 0.68
N THR A 81 -12.95 -16.95 1.57
CA THR A 81 -13.47 -18.07 2.37
C THR A 81 -14.99 -17.98 2.44
N PRO A 82 -15.69 -19.09 2.74
CA PRO A 82 -17.15 -19.06 2.94
C PRO A 82 -17.63 -18.13 4.06
N SER A 83 -16.74 -17.74 4.99
CA SER A 83 -17.05 -16.84 6.11
C SER A 83 -16.64 -15.38 5.84
N GLY A 84 -16.11 -15.09 4.65
CA GLY A 84 -15.64 -13.77 4.25
C GLY A 84 -14.19 -13.75 3.77
N ASN A 85 -13.75 -12.58 3.34
CA ASN A 85 -12.43 -12.39 2.76
C ASN A 85 -11.41 -11.95 3.81
N ILE A 86 -10.18 -12.46 3.70
CA ILE A 86 -9.03 -12.05 4.51
C ILE A 86 -8.03 -11.35 3.60
N LEU A 87 -7.71 -10.08 3.90
CA LEU A 87 -6.58 -9.39 3.28
C LEU A 87 -5.35 -9.61 4.15
N TRP A 88 -4.39 -10.37 3.64
CA TRP A 88 -3.11 -10.67 4.26
C TRP A 88 -2.02 -9.76 3.68
N ASP A 89 -1.17 -9.22 4.55
CA ASP A 89 -0.22 -8.13 4.32
C ASP A 89 -0.84 -6.76 3.99
N CYS A 90 -0.02 -5.72 4.15
CA CYS A 90 -0.39 -4.34 3.86
C CYS A 90 -0.08 -3.96 2.41
N ILE A 91 -0.87 -3.02 1.86
CA ILE A 91 -0.59 -2.36 0.59
C ILE A 91 -0.96 -0.88 0.71
N ALA A 92 -0.13 0.01 0.17
CA ALA A 92 -0.34 1.45 0.29
C ALA A 92 -1.53 1.98 -0.49
N LEU A 93 -1.72 1.48 -1.72
CA LEU A 93 -2.81 1.94 -2.58
C LEU A 93 -4.04 1.05 -2.37
N LEU A 94 -5.14 1.66 -1.93
CA LEU A 94 -6.48 1.09 -1.97
C LEU A 94 -7.34 1.95 -2.90
N ASP A 95 -7.17 1.73 -4.20
CA ASP A 95 -7.96 2.41 -5.24
C ASP A 95 -9.42 1.90 -5.27
N ASP A 96 -10.30 2.66 -5.92
CA ASP A 96 -11.72 2.34 -5.94
C ASP A 96 -12.03 1.05 -6.73
N ALA A 97 -11.19 0.71 -7.71
CA ALA A 97 -11.29 -0.55 -8.43
C ALA A 97 -11.01 -1.75 -7.50
N THR A 98 -9.96 -1.68 -6.66
CA THR A 98 -9.65 -2.72 -5.66
C THR A 98 -10.78 -2.84 -4.64
N LYS A 99 -11.30 -1.71 -4.14
CA LYS A 99 -12.43 -1.73 -3.19
C LYS A 99 -13.66 -2.36 -3.80
N THR A 100 -13.94 -2.07 -5.07
CA THR A 100 -15.08 -2.64 -5.81
C THR A 100 -14.91 -4.13 -5.99
N LEU A 101 -13.72 -4.58 -6.43
CA LEU A 101 -13.38 -6.00 -6.54
C LEU A 101 -13.60 -6.73 -5.21
N VAL A 102 -12.96 -6.26 -4.12
CA VAL A 102 -13.03 -6.91 -2.79
C VAL A 102 -14.46 -7.00 -2.26
N LYS A 103 -15.32 -6.00 -2.55
CA LYS A 103 -16.74 -6.02 -2.15
C LYS A 103 -17.62 -6.94 -3.00
N SER A 104 -17.16 -7.28 -4.21
CA SER A 104 -17.91 -8.14 -5.15
C SER A 104 -17.58 -9.63 -5.02
N LEU A 105 -16.50 -9.95 -4.29
CA LEU A 105 -16.04 -11.30 -3.97
C LEU A 105 -16.65 -11.76 -2.64
#